data_AF-A0AAP0M6G0-F1
#
_entry.id   AF-A0AAP0M6G0-F1
#
_cell.length_a   1.000
_cell.length_b   1.000
_cell.length_c   1.000
_cell.angle_alpha   90.00
_cell.angle_beta   90.00
_cell.angle_gamma   90.00
#
_symmetry.space_group_name_H-M   'P 1'
#
loop_
_entity.id
_entity.type
_entity.pdbx_description
1 polymer ?
#
loop_
_entity_poly.entity_id
_entity_poly.type
_entity_poly.pdbx_seq_one_letter_code
_entity_poly.pdbx_strand_id
1 'polypeptide(L)'
;MASLSLGLGIASTTITTVRTTRRSARTRFRISCVQWDPEGILGSAQTGHIARLEFKRRLEKDAEAREAFEQHVREEAERRRALRQSRVLPDTAEEMIEYFLDTEAQELEFEIARLRPRLHQEFFSHLKFELGQLRFAVSKTQDMEDRLIELEALQKALLEGTEAYDNMQADLITARKSLTKILTSKDVKATLLELVEQNKINRSLLTLLDENIANAQKSDQKQVAAFMEKVRAAVLKYMTV
;
A
#
# COMPACT_ATOMS: atom_id res chain seq x y z
N MET A 1 -24.94 20.08 -59.48
CA MET A 1 -25.48 21.31 -60.07
C MET A 1 -25.78 22.28 -58.94
N ALA A 2 -25.35 23.54 -59.09
CA ALA A 2 -25.27 24.66 -58.13
C ALA A 2 -26.57 24.91 -57.30
N SER A 3 -26.58 25.62 -56.17
CA SER A 3 -25.92 26.90 -55.88
C SER A 3 -25.90 27.24 -54.38
N LEU A 4 -24.83 27.92 -53.95
CA LEU A 4 -24.70 28.69 -52.71
C LEU A 4 -25.50 30.00 -52.78
N SER A 5 -26.03 30.47 -51.66
CA SER A 5 -26.16 31.92 -51.39
C SER A 5 -26.21 32.21 -49.89
N LEU A 6 -25.18 32.89 -49.40
CA LEU A 6 -25.14 33.56 -48.10
C LEU A 6 -26.11 34.76 -48.09
N GLY A 7 -26.79 34.98 -46.96
CA GLY A 7 -27.50 36.23 -46.65
C GLY A 7 -26.97 36.84 -45.36
N LEU A 8 -26.24 37.96 -45.47
CA LEU A 8 -25.81 38.80 -44.35
C LEU A 8 -27.01 39.55 -43.73
N GLY A 9 -26.90 39.77 -42.42
CA GLY A 9 -27.93 40.35 -41.58
C GLY A 9 -28.14 41.86 -41.69
N ILE A 10 -29.20 42.31 -41.01
CA ILE A 10 -29.44 43.70 -40.66
C ILE A 10 -29.89 43.72 -39.20
N ALA A 11 -29.15 44.47 -38.38
CA ALA A 11 -29.43 44.73 -36.98
C ALA A 11 -30.63 45.67 -36.82
N SER A 12 -31.47 45.42 -35.81
CA SER A 12 -32.45 46.39 -35.32
C SER A 12 -32.26 46.56 -33.81
N THR A 13 -31.87 47.78 -33.44
CA THR A 13 -31.70 48.25 -32.07
C THR A 13 -33.06 48.56 -31.46
N THR A 14 -33.41 47.85 -30.38
CA THR A 14 -34.56 48.20 -29.53
C THR A 14 -34.08 48.71 -28.17
N ILE A 15 -34.51 49.93 -27.85
CA ILE A 15 -34.19 50.69 -26.64
C ILE A 15 -34.91 50.06 -25.45
N THR A 16 -34.14 49.56 -24.48
CA THR A 16 -34.67 48.99 -23.23
C THR A 16 -34.88 50.10 -22.20
N THR A 17 -36.14 50.40 -21.87
CA THR A 17 -36.50 51.30 -20.77
C THR A 17 -36.15 50.67 -19.42
N VAL A 18 -35.22 51.27 -18.68
CA VAL A 18 -34.78 50.82 -17.36
C VAL A 18 -35.84 51.16 -16.30
N ARG A 19 -36.55 50.15 -15.81
CA ARG A 19 -37.46 50.27 -14.66
C ARG A 19 -36.63 50.33 -13.38
N THR A 20 -36.53 51.49 -12.77
CA THR A 20 -35.84 51.71 -11.49
C THR A 20 -36.68 51.15 -10.33
N THR A 21 -36.50 49.86 -10.02
CA THR A 21 -36.98 49.32 -8.75
C THR A 21 -36.11 49.89 -7.63
N ARG A 22 -36.65 50.80 -6.82
CA ARG A 22 -36.02 51.27 -5.59
C ARG A 22 -35.72 50.05 -4.70
N ARG A 23 -34.44 49.64 -4.64
CA ARG A 23 -33.99 48.66 -3.65
C ARG A 23 -34.13 49.33 -2.28
N SER A 24 -35.03 48.79 -1.47
CA SER A 24 -35.08 49.08 -0.03
C SER A 24 -33.67 48.93 0.53
N ALA A 25 -33.15 50.02 1.09
CA ALA A 25 -31.84 50.05 1.71
C ALA A 25 -31.88 49.03 2.87
N ARG A 26 -31.24 47.87 2.68
CA ARG A 26 -30.89 47.00 3.80
C ARG A 26 -29.98 47.82 4.71
N THR A 27 -30.57 48.38 5.76
CA THR A 27 -29.86 48.91 6.91
C THR A 27 -28.92 47.81 7.36
N ARG A 28 -27.62 48.00 7.11
CA ARG A 28 -26.61 47.18 7.78
C ARG A 28 -26.74 47.53 9.24
N PHE A 29 -27.37 46.67 10.04
CA PHE A 29 -27.24 46.73 11.49
C PHE A 29 -25.76 46.56 11.81
N ARG A 30 -25.03 47.67 11.88
CA ARG A 30 -23.68 47.71 12.42
C ARG A 30 -23.88 47.56 13.92
N ILE A 31 -23.51 46.41 14.45
CA ILE A 31 -23.43 46.20 15.89
C ILE A 31 -22.37 47.19 16.41
N SER A 32 -22.82 48.29 17.01
CA SER A 32 -21.98 49.23 17.74
C SER A 32 -22.11 48.90 19.22
N CYS A 33 -20.98 48.62 19.87
CA CYS A 33 -20.81 48.21 21.28
C CYS A 33 -21.16 46.75 21.61
N VAL A 34 -20.14 45.90 21.62
CA VAL A 34 -20.13 44.63 22.38
C VAL A 34 -19.24 44.76 23.63
N GLN A 35 -19.06 45.98 24.14
CA GLN A 35 -18.09 46.26 25.21
C GLN A 35 -18.74 47.01 26.37
N TRP A 36 -19.93 46.55 26.77
CA TRP A 36 -20.50 46.84 28.08
C TRP A 36 -20.60 45.53 28.85
N ASP A 37 -19.57 45.23 29.63
CA ASP A 37 -19.51 44.11 30.55
C ASP A 37 -18.97 44.63 31.91
N PRO A 38 -19.83 45.28 32.72
CA PRO A 38 -19.41 45.94 33.96
C PRO A 38 -18.95 44.96 35.05
N GLU A 39 -19.37 43.69 34.96
CA GLU A 39 -19.05 42.61 35.91
C GLU A 39 -17.94 41.68 35.40
N GLY A 40 -17.43 41.88 34.17
CA GLY A 40 -16.34 41.13 33.58
C GLY A 40 -16.62 39.64 33.34
N ILE A 41 -17.89 39.26 33.21
CA ILE A 41 -18.33 37.86 33.15
C ILE A 41 -18.02 37.23 31.77
N LEU A 42 -17.98 38.03 30.71
CA LEU A 42 -17.88 37.54 29.32
C LEU A 42 -16.44 37.52 28.79
N GLY A 43 -15.48 38.11 29.51
CA GLY A 43 -14.07 38.16 29.12
C GLY A 43 -13.82 38.96 27.84
N SER A 44 -12.55 39.08 27.43
CA SER A 44 -12.21 39.80 26.19
C SER A 44 -12.62 38.99 24.95
N ALA A 45 -13.08 39.71 23.91
CA ALA A 45 -13.48 39.09 22.66
C ALA A 45 -12.30 38.30 22.05
N GLN A 46 -12.44 36.98 21.94
CA GLN A 46 -11.45 36.14 21.28
C GLN A 46 -11.51 36.37 19.77
N THR A 47 -10.36 36.67 19.16
CA THR A 47 -10.23 36.80 17.71
C THR A 47 -9.81 35.46 17.09
N GLY A 48 -10.01 35.30 15.77
CA GLY A 48 -9.53 34.11 15.04
C GLY A 48 -10.48 32.90 14.99
N HIS A 49 -11.75 33.04 15.40
CA HIS A 49 -12.74 31.95 15.31
C HIS A 49 -12.93 31.41 13.87
N ILE A 50 -12.89 32.29 12.86
CA ILE A 50 -13.00 31.89 11.44
C ILE A 50 -11.80 31.02 11.04
N ALA A 51 -10.58 31.45 11.36
CA ALA A 51 -9.37 30.70 11.05
C ALA A 51 -9.34 29.33 11.75
N ARG A 52 -9.79 29.24 13.01
CA ARG A 52 -9.93 27.95 13.72
C ARG A 52 -10.94 27.02 13.04
N LEU A 53 -12.09 27.54 12.62
CA LEU A 53 -13.11 26.74 11.91
C LEU A 53 -12.65 26.29 10.53
N GLU A 54 -11.92 27.14 9.79
CA GLU A 54 -11.35 26.78 8.50
C GLU A 54 -10.25 25.73 8.63
N PHE A 55 -9.37 25.87 9.64
CA PHE A 55 -8.36 24.87 9.97
C PHE A 55 -9.01 23.53 10.34
N LYS A 56 -10.05 23.55 11.19
CA LYS A 56 -10.81 22.34 11.54
C LYS A 56 -11.43 21.68 10.31
N ARG A 57 -12.06 22.45 9.41
CA ARG A 57 -12.64 21.94 8.16
C ARG A 57 -11.61 21.35 7.22
N ARG A 58 -10.39 21.90 7.16
CA ARG A 58 -9.29 21.32 6.36
C ARG A 58 -8.86 19.98 6.95
N LEU A 59 -8.69 19.90 8.28
CA LEU A 59 -8.37 18.65 8.96
C LEU A 59 -9.45 17.57 8.76
N GLU A 60 -10.73 17.95 8.83
CA GLU A 60 -11.85 17.04 8.56
C GLU A 60 -11.83 16.54 7.12
N LYS A 61 -11.63 17.43 6.13
CA LYS A 61 -11.48 17.02 4.72
C LYS A 61 -10.26 16.14 4.47
N ASP A 62 -9.13 16.43 5.12
CA ASP A 62 -7.93 15.61 5.02
C ASP A 62 -8.15 14.24 5.66
N ALA A 63 -8.93 14.16 6.76
CA ALA A 63 -9.33 12.90 7.39
C ALA A 63 -10.27 12.09 6.48
N GLU A 64 -11.32 12.71 5.93
CA GLU A 64 -12.24 12.07 4.98
C GLU A 64 -11.50 11.57 3.73
N ALA A 65 -10.56 12.36 3.20
CA ALA A 65 -9.75 11.96 2.05
C ALA A 65 -8.82 10.78 2.38
N ARG A 66 -8.23 10.76 3.59
CA ARG A 66 -7.45 9.62 4.07
C ARG A 66 -8.30 8.37 4.23
N GLU A 67 -9.48 8.49 4.83
CA GLU A 67 -10.40 7.38 5.00
C GLU A 67 -10.89 6.81 3.66
N ALA A 68 -11.24 7.66 2.70
CA ALA A 68 -11.65 7.23 1.37
C ALA A 68 -10.50 6.52 0.62
N PHE A 69 -9.27 7.04 0.74
CA PHE A 69 -8.09 6.38 0.19
C PHE A 69 -7.84 5.02 0.85
N GLU A 70 -7.92 4.94 2.18
CA GLU A 70 -7.77 3.67 2.91
C GLU A 70 -8.84 2.65 2.52
N GLN A 71 -10.09 3.07 2.33
CA GLN A 71 -11.17 2.21 1.86
C GLN A 71 -10.85 1.67 0.46
N HIS A 72 -10.43 2.53 -0.47
CA HIS A 72 -10.05 2.11 -1.82
C HIS A 72 -8.89 1.09 -1.81
N VAL A 73 -7.87 1.31 -0.98
CA VAL A 73 -6.75 0.38 -0.80
C VAL A 73 -7.24 -0.97 -0.25
N ARG A 74 -8.19 -0.97 0.70
CA ARG A 74 -8.76 -2.19 1.26
C ARG A 74 -9.57 -2.96 0.22
N GLU A 75 -10.43 -2.27 -0.53
CA GLU A 75 -11.24 -2.87 -1.59
C GLU A 75 -10.37 -3.48 -2.70
N GLU A 76 -9.31 -2.79 -3.12
CA GLU A 76 -8.36 -3.34 -4.08
C GLU A 76 -7.63 -4.57 -3.52
N ALA A 77 -7.18 -4.51 -2.27
CA ALA A 77 -6.52 -5.64 -1.63
C ALA A 77 -7.46 -6.85 -1.51
N GLU A 78 -8.74 -6.64 -1.21
CA GLU A 78 -9.76 -7.68 -1.16
C GLU A 78 -10.06 -8.26 -2.54
N ARG A 79 -10.20 -7.42 -3.57
CA ARG A 79 -10.33 -7.89 -4.96
C ARG A 79 -9.18 -8.79 -5.37
N ARG A 80 -7.94 -8.37 -5.09
CA ARG A 80 -6.75 -9.18 -5.41
C ARG A 80 -6.74 -10.50 -4.65
N ARG A 81 -7.11 -10.48 -3.37
CA ARG A 81 -7.27 -11.73 -2.58
C ARG A 81 -8.33 -12.64 -3.19
N ALA A 82 -9.46 -12.11 -3.64
CA ALA A 82 -10.50 -12.89 -4.29
C ALA A 82 -10.02 -13.52 -5.61
N LEU A 83 -9.25 -12.77 -6.41
CA LEU A 83 -8.63 -13.29 -7.64
C LEU A 83 -7.63 -14.42 -7.37
N ARG A 84 -6.80 -14.32 -6.32
CA ARG A 84 -5.88 -15.41 -5.92
C ARG A 84 -6.62 -16.68 -5.55
N GLN A 85 -7.77 -16.54 -4.89
CA GLN A 85 -8.60 -17.67 -4.44
C GLN A 85 -9.35 -18.32 -5.61
N SER A 86 -9.71 -17.57 -6.65
CA SER A 86 -10.39 -18.12 -7.82
C SER A 86 -9.46 -18.83 -8.79
N ARG A 87 -8.15 -18.51 -8.78
CA ARG A 87 -7.14 -19.17 -9.63
C ARG A 87 -6.95 -20.64 -9.25
N VAL A 88 -7.00 -21.51 -10.26
CA VAL A 88 -6.77 -22.96 -10.15
C VAL A 88 -5.27 -23.23 -10.22
N LEU A 89 -4.79 -24.10 -9.34
CA LEU A 89 -3.38 -24.49 -9.29
C LEU A 89 -3.05 -25.45 -10.44
N PRO A 90 -2.05 -25.15 -11.28
CA PRO A 90 -1.60 -26.07 -12.33
C PRO A 90 -0.85 -27.27 -11.73
N ASP A 91 -1.03 -28.45 -12.33
CA ASP A 91 -0.39 -29.69 -11.89
C ASP A 91 0.80 -30.09 -12.78
N THR A 92 0.79 -29.67 -14.05
CA THR A 92 1.83 -30.03 -15.04
C THR A 92 2.89 -28.93 -15.19
N ALA A 93 4.12 -29.30 -15.59
CA ALA A 93 5.22 -28.34 -15.81
C ALA A 93 4.91 -27.30 -16.90
N GLU A 94 4.31 -27.72 -18.01
CA GLU A 94 3.89 -26.84 -19.11
C GLU A 94 2.80 -25.86 -18.66
N GLU A 95 1.77 -26.37 -17.97
CA GLU A 95 0.69 -25.55 -17.41
C GLU A 95 1.20 -24.56 -16.37
N MET A 96 2.23 -24.92 -15.59
CA MET A 96 2.90 -24.00 -14.66
C MET A 96 3.58 -22.85 -15.40
N ILE A 97 4.23 -23.10 -16.55
CA ILE A 97 4.87 -22.05 -17.33
C ILE A 97 3.83 -21.06 -17.85
N GLU A 98 2.75 -21.54 -18.48
CA GLU A 98 1.68 -20.66 -18.95
C GLU A 98 1.01 -19.89 -17.80
N TYR A 99 0.78 -20.57 -16.67
CA TYR A 99 0.23 -19.93 -15.48
C TYR A 99 1.07 -18.73 -15.00
N PHE A 100 2.40 -18.84 -15.04
CA PHE A 100 3.26 -17.73 -14.64
C PHE A 100 3.35 -16.64 -15.71
N LEU A 101 3.27 -16.98 -17.00
CA LEU A 101 3.23 -15.98 -18.07
C LEU A 101 1.93 -15.16 -18.05
N ASP A 102 0.81 -15.79 -17.70
CA ASP A 102 -0.48 -15.12 -17.49
C ASP A 102 -0.57 -14.36 -16.15
N THR A 103 0.45 -14.47 -15.30
CA THR A 103 0.47 -13.84 -13.98
C THR A 103 1.07 -12.43 -14.03
N GLU A 104 0.35 -11.47 -13.44
CA GLU A 104 0.84 -10.11 -13.30
C GLU A 104 2.11 -10.07 -12.45
N ALA A 105 3.07 -9.20 -12.81
CA ALA A 105 4.34 -9.08 -12.10
C ALA A 105 4.20 -8.84 -10.58
N GLN A 106 3.15 -8.13 -10.15
CA GLN A 106 2.87 -7.86 -8.72
C GLN A 106 2.40 -9.10 -7.94
N GLU A 107 1.79 -10.05 -8.63
CA GLU A 107 1.24 -11.28 -8.02
C GLU A 107 2.20 -12.47 -8.19
N LEU A 108 3.18 -12.34 -9.08
CA LEU A 108 4.18 -13.36 -9.35
C LEU A 108 4.90 -13.82 -8.08
N GLU A 109 5.31 -12.89 -7.21
CA GLU A 109 5.96 -13.22 -5.93
C GLU A 109 5.09 -14.11 -5.04
N PHE A 110 3.78 -13.83 -4.98
CA PHE A 110 2.83 -14.61 -4.20
C PHE A 110 2.64 -16.01 -4.79
N GLU A 111 2.50 -16.09 -6.11
CA GLU A 111 2.31 -17.37 -6.80
C GLU A 111 3.59 -18.24 -6.74
N ILE A 112 4.78 -17.63 -6.82
CA ILE A 112 6.05 -18.32 -6.57
C ILE A 112 6.07 -18.90 -5.16
N ALA A 113 5.69 -18.11 -4.15
CA ALA A 113 5.64 -18.58 -2.76
C ALA A 113 4.63 -19.73 -2.58
N ARG A 114 3.48 -19.66 -3.25
CA ARG A 114 2.42 -20.68 -3.22
C ARG A 114 2.86 -21.99 -3.87
N LEU A 115 3.54 -21.90 -5.02
CA LEU A 115 4.00 -23.04 -5.80
C LEU A 115 5.43 -23.48 -5.47
N ARG A 116 6.10 -22.85 -4.49
CA ARG A 116 7.47 -23.15 -4.07
C ARG A 116 7.76 -24.65 -3.90
N PRO A 117 6.88 -25.48 -3.29
CA PRO A 117 7.12 -26.91 -3.15
C PRO A 117 7.21 -27.66 -4.48
N ARG A 118 6.56 -27.15 -5.53
CA ARG A 118 6.56 -27.70 -6.89
C ARG A 118 7.65 -27.09 -7.78
N LEU A 119 8.22 -25.95 -7.41
CA LEU A 119 9.36 -25.32 -8.08
C LEU A 119 10.69 -25.99 -7.68
N HIS A 120 10.85 -27.27 -8.04
CA HIS A 120 12.08 -28.03 -7.85
C HIS A 120 12.97 -28.04 -9.10
N GLN A 121 14.15 -28.64 -8.97
CA GLN A 121 15.16 -28.70 -10.03
C GLN A 121 14.64 -29.29 -11.35
N GLU A 122 13.69 -30.23 -11.29
CA GLU A 122 13.14 -30.86 -12.50
C GLU A 122 12.32 -29.87 -13.33
N PHE A 123 11.52 -29.02 -12.68
CA PHE A 123 10.81 -27.93 -13.37
C PHE A 123 11.78 -26.98 -14.08
N PHE A 124 12.83 -26.54 -13.38
CA PHE A 124 13.83 -25.66 -14.01
C PHE A 124 14.62 -26.37 -15.12
N SER A 125 14.77 -27.69 -15.06
CA SER A 125 15.36 -28.47 -16.15
C SER A 125 14.44 -28.53 -17.38
N HIS A 126 13.13 -28.65 -17.17
CA HIS A 126 12.12 -28.58 -18.22
C HIS A 126 12.11 -27.22 -18.92
N LEU A 127 12.11 -26.14 -18.13
CA LEU A 127 12.14 -24.77 -18.65
C LEU A 127 13.43 -24.52 -19.46
N LYS A 128 14.59 -24.99 -18.97
CA LYS A 128 15.85 -24.90 -19.72
C LYS A 128 15.83 -25.71 -21.02
N PHE A 129 15.14 -26.85 -21.03
CA PHE A 129 15.00 -27.68 -22.21
C PHE A 129 14.12 -26.99 -23.27
N GLU A 130 12.98 -26.42 -22.90
CA GLU A 130 12.13 -25.63 -23.80
C GLU A 130 12.87 -24.41 -24.36
N LEU A 131 13.57 -23.66 -23.50
CA LEU A 131 14.43 -22.56 -23.95
C LEU A 131 15.51 -23.03 -24.93
N GLY A 132 16.10 -24.20 -24.69
CA GLY A 132 17.05 -24.82 -25.60
C GLY A 132 16.43 -25.13 -26.96
N GLN A 133 15.23 -25.71 -26.98
CA GLN A 133 14.51 -26.01 -28.23
C GLN A 133 14.23 -24.74 -29.04
N LEU A 134 13.77 -23.66 -28.38
CA LEU A 134 13.50 -22.39 -29.05
C LEU A 134 14.78 -21.71 -29.57
N ARG A 135 15.86 -21.75 -28.79
CA ARG A 135 17.16 -21.16 -29.17
C ARG A 135 17.80 -21.87 -30.38
N PHE A 136 17.68 -23.18 -30.46
CA PHE A 136 18.30 -24.00 -31.52
C PHE A 136 17.33 -24.39 -32.65
N ALA A 137 16.10 -23.86 -32.65
CA ALA A 137 15.16 -24.06 -33.74
C ALA A 137 15.73 -23.51 -35.06
N VAL A 138 15.63 -24.32 -36.13
CA VAL A 138 16.22 -24.01 -37.44
C VAL A 138 15.50 -22.85 -38.13
N SER A 139 14.20 -22.69 -37.88
CA SER A 139 13.37 -21.59 -38.39
C SER A 139 13.03 -20.63 -37.24
N LYS A 140 13.60 -19.42 -37.28
CA LYS A 140 13.26 -18.35 -36.34
C LYS A 140 12.17 -17.48 -36.95
N THR A 141 10.95 -17.67 -36.48
CA THR A 141 9.85 -16.73 -36.72
C THR A 141 9.83 -15.68 -35.60
N GLN A 142 9.25 -14.52 -35.87
CA GLN A 142 9.16 -13.44 -34.88
C GLN A 142 8.44 -13.90 -33.60
N ASP A 143 7.34 -14.66 -33.74
CA ASP A 143 6.60 -15.21 -32.60
C ASP A 143 7.46 -16.13 -31.70
N MET A 144 8.42 -16.86 -32.29
CA MET A 144 9.32 -17.75 -31.54
C MET A 144 10.40 -16.96 -30.80
N GLU A 145 10.84 -15.83 -31.37
CA GLU A 145 11.79 -14.91 -30.73
C GLU A 145 11.12 -14.17 -29.55
N ASP A 146 9.88 -13.71 -29.73
CA ASP A 146 9.09 -13.08 -28.67
C ASP A 146 8.85 -14.05 -27.51
N ARG A 147 8.42 -15.28 -27.81
CA ARG A 147 8.22 -16.33 -26.80
C ARG A 147 9.52 -16.71 -26.07
N LEU A 148 10.65 -16.70 -26.77
CA LEU A 148 11.96 -16.92 -26.15
C LEU A 148 12.28 -15.82 -25.13
N ILE A 149 12.02 -14.55 -25.46
CA ILE A 149 12.24 -13.42 -24.55
C ILE A 149 11.36 -13.54 -23.31
N GLU A 150 10.08 -13.89 -23.49
CA GLU A 150 9.15 -14.12 -22.38
C GLU A 150 9.63 -15.22 -21.42
N LEU A 151 10.05 -16.36 -21.97
CA LEU A 151 10.54 -17.49 -21.16
C LEU A 151 11.88 -17.21 -20.48
N GLU A 152 12.77 -16.43 -21.10
CA GLU A 152 14.01 -15.99 -20.46
C GLU A 152 13.76 -15.02 -19.30
N ALA A 153 12.84 -14.06 -19.51
CA ALA A 153 12.42 -13.15 -18.46
C ALA A 153 11.76 -13.91 -17.30
N LEU A 154 10.88 -14.87 -17.62
CA LEU A 154 10.25 -15.74 -16.63
C LEU A 154 11.28 -16.55 -15.86
N GLN A 155 12.22 -17.20 -16.54
CA GLN A 155 13.28 -17.97 -15.88
C GLN A 155 14.02 -17.13 -14.83
N LYS A 156 14.41 -15.92 -15.22
CA LYS A 156 15.12 -15.01 -14.33
C LYS A 156 14.27 -14.61 -13.14
N ALA A 157 13.01 -14.21 -13.38
CA ALA A 157 12.08 -13.82 -12.32
C ALA A 157 11.80 -14.97 -11.34
N LEU A 158 11.65 -16.20 -11.82
CA LEU A 158 11.44 -17.38 -10.98
C LEU A 158 12.68 -17.72 -10.13
N LEU A 159 13.89 -17.59 -10.68
CA LEU A 159 15.13 -17.79 -9.92
C LEU A 159 15.27 -16.73 -8.83
N GLU A 160 15.15 -15.45 -9.17
CA GLU A 160 15.22 -14.35 -8.21
C GLU A 160 14.14 -14.47 -7.13
N GLY A 161 12.91 -14.81 -7.51
CA GLY A 161 11.80 -14.97 -6.58
C GLY A 161 11.94 -16.19 -5.65
N THR A 162 12.44 -17.32 -6.14
CA THR A 162 12.70 -18.49 -5.29
C THR A 162 13.85 -18.26 -4.32
N GLU A 163 14.93 -17.61 -4.75
CA GLU A 163 16.04 -17.21 -3.87
C GLU A 163 15.57 -16.21 -2.81
N ALA A 164 14.77 -15.20 -3.19
CA ALA A 164 14.20 -14.24 -2.25
C ALA A 164 13.30 -14.93 -1.21
N TYR A 165 12.47 -15.88 -1.65
CA TYR A 165 11.62 -16.66 -0.76
C TYR A 165 12.44 -17.50 0.23
N ASP A 166 13.46 -18.21 -0.25
CA ASP A 166 14.30 -19.08 0.59
C ASP A 166 15.10 -18.26 1.61
N ASN A 167 15.61 -17.10 1.21
CA ASN A 167 16.28 -16.15 2.11
C ASN A 167 15.32 -15.61 3.17
N MET A 168 14.12 -15.17 2.78
CA MET A 168 13.08 -14.74 3.71
C MET A 168 12.69 -15.86 4.68
N GLN A 169 12.57 -17.10 4.21
CA GLN A 169 12.26 -18.25 5.05
C GLN A 169 13.38 -18.51 6.08
N ALA A 170 14.64 -18.47 5.65
CA ALA A 170 15.79 -18.58 6.54
C ALA A 170 15.78 -17.48 7.62
N ASP A 171 15.50 -16.24 7.23
CA ASP A 171 15.39 -15.09 8.13
C ASP A 171 14.24 -15.22 9.13
N LEU A 172 13.09 -15.75 8.72
CA LEU A 172 11.98 -16.00 9.63
C LEU A 172 12.31 -17.12 10.63
N ILE A 173 13.02 -18.17 10.20
CA ILE A 173 13.46 -19.25 11.08
C ILE A 173 14.49 -18.73 12.10
N THR A 174 15.46 -17.93 11.67
CA THR A 174 16.46 -17.33 12.57
C THR A 174 15.79 -16.35 13.53
N ALA A 175 14.91 -15.48 13.05
CA ALA A 175 14.13 -14.55 13.87
C ALA A 175 13.30 -15.28 14.94
N ARG A 176 12.60 -16.36 14.58
CA ARG A 176 11.85 -17.18 15.53
C ARG A 176 12.75 -17.78 16.62
N LYS A 177 13.92 -18.30 16.24
CA LYS A 177 14.91 -18.86 17.19
C LYS A 177 15.42 -17.77 18.13
N SER A 178 15.79 -16.60 17.60
CA SER A 178 16.24 -15.44 18.38
C SER A 178 15.16 -14.95 19.34
N LEU A 179 13.90 -14.85 18.90
CA LEU A 179 12.79 -14.47 19.77
C LEU A 179 12.54 -15.47 20.89
N THR A 180 12.58 -16.76 20.58
CA THR A 180 12.45 -17.80 21.61
C THR A 180 13.56 -17.67 22.66
N LYS A 181 14.80 -17.39 22.23
CA LYS A 181 15.92 -17.14 23.16
C LYS A 181 15.71 -15.89 24.02
N ILE A 182 15.23 -14.79 23.44
CA ILE A 182 14.97 -13.53 24.15
C ILE A 182 13.87 -13.70 25.20
N LEU A 183 12.79 -14.39 24.86
CA LEU A 183 11.63 -14.54 25.75
C LEU A 183 11.86 -15.59 26.85
N THR A 184 12.77 -16.54 26.64
CA THR A 184 13.12 -17.58 27.63
C THR A 184 14.30 -17.19 28.51
N SER A 185 15.06 -16.16 28.15
CA SER A 185 16.26 -15.78 28.90
C SER A 185 15.92 -15.09 30.23
N LYS A 186 16.77 -15.34 31.23
CA LYS A 186 16.69 -14.65 32.53
C LYS A 186 17.12 -13.18 32.39
N ASP A 187 18.17 -12.93 31.59
CA ASP A 187 18.76 -11.61 31.36
C ASP A 187 18.59 -11.16 29.90
N VAL A 188 17.44 -10.55 29.61
CA VAL A 188 17.07 -10.05 28.28
C VAL A 188 18.15 -9.15 27.68
N LYS A 189 18.74 -8.24 28.46
CA LYS A 189 19.74 -7.28 27.98
C LYS A 189 21.03 -7.96 27.51
N ALA A 190 21.55 -8.91 28.29
CA ALA A 190 22.76 -9.65 27.91
C ALA A 190 22.52 -10.48 26.64
N THR A 191 21.37 -11.14 26.57
CA THR A 191 21.00 -11.91 25.37
C THR A 191 20.78 -11.04 24.14
N LEU A 192 20.26 -9.82 24.30
CA LEU A 192 20.14 -8.88 23.19
C LEU A 192 21.52 -8.47 22.67
N LEU A 193 22.47 -8.12 23.55
CA LEU A 193 23.83 -7.79 23.14
C LEU A 193 24.51 -8.95 22.42
N GLU A 194 24.37 -10.18 22.91
CA GLU A 194 24.89 -11.38 22.23
C GLU A 194 24.28 -11.55 20.81
N LEU A 195 22.99 -11.26 20.65
CA LEU A 195 22.31 -11.35 19.36
C LEU A 195 22.68 -10.19 18.42
N VAL A 196 23.02 -9.01 18.95
CA VAL A 196 23.61 -7.90 18.19
C VAL A 196 24.97 -8.31 17.64
N GLU A 197 25.84 -8.85 18.51
CA GLU A 197 27.18 -9.31 18.12
C GLU A 197 27.13 -10.38 17.02
N GLN A 198 26.13 -11.26 17.08
CA GLN A 198 25.91 -12.30 16.07
C GLN A 198 25.17 -11.81 14.81
N ASN A 199 24.81 -10.52 14.74
CA ASN A 199 24.01 -9.91 13.67
C ASN A 199 22.70 -10.67 13.37
N LYS A 200 21.98 -11.05 14.44
CA LYS A 200 20.72 -11.83 14.37
C LYS A 200 19.48 -10.98 14.65
N ILE A 201 19.63 -9.66 14.70
CA ILE A 201 18.54 -8.71 14.90
C ILE A 201 18.13 -8.19 13.51
N ASN A 202 17.12 -8.85 12.96
CA ASN A 202 16.64 -8.59 11.59
C ASN A 202 15.26 -7.92 11.63
N ARG A 203 14.85 -7.31 10.51
CA ARG A 203 13.51 -6.72 10.37
C ARG A 203 12.40 -7.75 10.64
N SER A 204 12.63 -9.01 10.25
CA SER A 204 11.75 -10.16 10.49
C SER A 204 11.53 -10.47 11.99
N LEU A 205 12.51 -10.17 12.84
CA LEU A 205 12.36 -10.31 14.29
C LEU A 205 11.40 -9.26 14.85
N LEU A 206 11.47 -8.03 14.33
CA LEU A 206 10.59 -6.95 14.73
C LEU A 206 9.15 -7.18 14.28
N THR A 207 8.93 -7.67 13.05
CA THR A 207 7.57 -7.98 12.56
C THR A 207 6.90 -9.09 13.37
N LEU A 208 7.64 -10.15 13.71
CA LEU A 208 7.13 -11.22 14.59
C LEU A 208 6.83 -10.71 16.01
N LEU A 209 7.61 -9.76 16.54
CA LEU A 209 7.29 -9.11 17.82
C LEU A 209 6.01 -8.28 17.72
N ASP A 210 5.86 -7.50 16.66
CA ASP A 210 4.67 -6.65 16.45
C ASP A 210 3.39 -7.50 16.36
N GLU A 211 3.45 -8.62 15.63
CA GLU A 211 2.34 -9.56 15.52
C GLU A 211 2.00 -10.20 16.88
N ASN A 212 3.01 -10.63 17.64
CA ASN A 212 2.80 -11.19 18.97
C ASN A 212 2.22 -10.18 19.96
N ILE A 213 2.65 -8.91 19.90
CA ILE A 213 2.08 -7.82 20.70
C ILE A 213 0.61 -7.61 20.34
N ALA A 214 0.29 -7.53 19.05
CA ALA A 214 -1.09 -7.38 18.59
C ALA A 214 -1.98 -8.56 19.02
N ASN A 215 -1.46 -9.79 18.95
CA ASN A 215 -2.17 -10.99 19.40
C ASN A 215 -2.37 -10.99 20.93
N ALA A 216 -1.35 -10.61 21.70
CA ALA A 216 -1.45 -10.48 23.15
C ALA A 216 -2.49 -9.43 23.58
N GLN A 217 -2.52 -8.29 22.88
CA GLN A 217 -3.52 -7.23 23.08
C GLN A 217 -4.94 -7.72 22.76
N LYS A 218 -5.13 -8.45 21.65
CA LYS A 218 -6.43 -9.09 21.32
C LYS A 218 -6.87 -10.11 22.36
N SER A 219 -5.94 -10.78 23.04
CA SER A 219 -6.22 -11.75 24.10
C SER A 219 -6.28 -11.16 25.53
N ASP A 220 -6.33 -9.83 25.67
CA ASP A 220 -6.33 -9.11 26.96
C ASP A 220 -5.13 -9.37 27.89
N GLN A 221 -4.02 -9.90 27.37
CA GLN A 221 -2.80 -10.16 28.14
C GLN A 221 -1.91 -8.91 28.25
N LYS A 222 -2.42 -7.89 28.95
CA LYS A 222 -1.79 -6.55 29.04
C LYS A 222 -0.36 -6.57 29.58
N GLN A 223 -0.06 -7.43 30.55
CA GLN A 223 1.28 -7.54 31.13
C GLN A 223 2.30 -8.11 30.13
N VAL A 224 1.90 -9.12 29.35
CA VAL A 224 2.73 -9.73 28.31
C VAL A 224 2.98 -8.75 27.18
N ALA A 225 1.93 -8.04 26.73
CA ALA A 225 2.06 -6.99 25.73
C ALA A 225 3.02 -5.87 26.19
N ALA A 226 2.87 -5.37 27.41
CA ALA A 226 3.75 -4.33 27.96
C ALA A 226 5.21 -4.79 28.10
N PHE A 227 5.45 -6.07 28.41
CA PHE A 227 6.80 -6.64 28.42
C PHE A 227 7.38 -6.71 27.00
N MET A 228 6.63 -7.23 26.04
CA MET A 228 7.06 -7.33 24.65
C MET A 228 7.29 -5.96 24.00
N GLU A 229 6.50 -4.94 24.35
CA GLU A 229 6.72 -3.55 23.91
C GLU A 229 8.06 -2.99 24.43
N LYS A 230 8.47 -3.32 25.66
CA LYS A 230 9.80 -2.96 26.19
C LYS A 230 10.92 -3.68 25.44
N VAL A 231 10.73 -4.96 25.12
CA VAL A 231 11.69 -5.73 24.32
C VAL A 231 11.79 -5.12 22.92
N ARG A 232 10.67 -4.82 22.28
CA ARG A 232 10.60 -4.13 20.98
C ARG A 232 11.38 -2.82 20.99
N ALA A 233 11.18 -1.98 22.01
CA ALA A 233 11.91 -0.73 22.16
C ALA A 233 13.42 -0.93 22.34
N ALA A 234 13.84 -2.02 23.00
CA ALA A 234 15.26 -2.37 23.12
C ALA A 234 15.84 -2.86 21.79
N VAL A 235 15.13 -3.75 21.07
CA VAL A 235 15.53 -4.24 19.75
C VAL A 235 15.71 -3.09 18.76
N LEU A 236 14.77 -2.13 18.73
CA LEU A 236 14.84 -0.96 17.85
C LEU A 236 16.08 -0.10 18.07
N LYS A 237 16.65 -0.06 19.28
CA LYS A 237 17.88 0.70 19.56
C LYS A 237 19.12 0.07 18.94
N TYR A 238 19.11 -1.24 18.75
CA TYR A 238 20.23 -1.99 18.22
C TYR A 238 20.06 -2.39 16.76
N MET A 239 18.90 -2.11 16.16
CA MET A 239 18.73 -2.18 14.71
C MET A 239 19.52 -1.05 14.06
N THR A 240 20.68 -1.37 13.51
CA THR A 240 21.41 -0.49 12.61
C THR A 240 20.83 -0.61 11.21
N VAL A 241 20.63 0.53 10.54
CA VAL A 241 20.24 0.61 9.12
C VAL A 241 21.36 0.07 8.24
#